data_AF-A0A3D4IPN0-F1
#
_entry.id   AF-A0A3D4IPN0-F1
#
_cell.length_a   1.000
_cell.length_b   1.000
_cell.length_c   1.000
_cell.angle_alpha   90.00
_cell.angle_beta   90.00
_cell.angle_gamma   90.00
#
_symmetry.space_group_name_H-M   'P 1'
#
loop_
_entity.id
_entity.type
_entity.pdbx_description
1 polymer ?
#
loop_
_entity_poly.entity_id
_entity_poly.type
_entity_poly.pdbx_seq_one_letter_code
_entity_poly.pdbx_strand_id
1 'polypeptide(L)'
;MTAWGQDKKAYTLAVTSFAQGESNALLVLESENLKFNFSVTGDPFNTMELPGRLVVLASRDSLPGADDQMLLDSLCTIPQYSYGERPIHHQLQAGAYYVISTFYAKDQNAFQAQSNSVAVPVRVVGFKTRVTSAWFSYLKTSAYSEETALHLELEMELGCCAQALGNFNSQWEIGVAERKNSKPKVIHTFYREDALKEGVYRITLDESLWNEVTFSKYKYITVRLTSAYFAEGYRQVPDWEVQLPISVITDINQLNAERRKQYPFLTYGSYLLSEAEMLKVPVDQLYEDAKVFYKQVHSVLTAVQQRDLRVALQYADSAFAFAGSNKAA
;
A
#
# COMPACT_ATOMS: atom_id res chain seq x y z
N MET A 1 37.35 -25.39 54.29
CA MET A 1 36.42 -24.31 53.90
C MET A 1 36.02 -24.55 52.46
N THR A 2 34.86 -25.16 52.26
CA THR A 2 34.24 -25.30 50.94
C THR A 2 33.70 -23.94 50.54
N ALA A 3 34.29 -23.33 49.51
CA ALA A 3 33.72 -22.17 48.86
C ALA A 3 32.36 -22.58 48.28
N TRP A 4 31.28 -22.10 48.89
CA TRP A 4 29.96 -22.14 48.26
C TRP A 4 30.06 -21.32 46.99
N GLY A 5 29.98 -21.98 45.83
CA GLY A 5 29.83 -21.29 44.56
C GLY A 5 28.57 -20.45 44.66
N GLN A 6 28.73 -19.12 44.73
CA GLN A 6 27.58 -18.23 44.59
C GLN A 6 27.03 -18.46 43.18
N ASP A 7 25.79 -18.92 43.10
CA ASP A 7 25.09 -19.03 41.82
C ASP A 7 25.09 -17.65 41.16
N LYS A 8 25.61 -17.61 39.92
CA LYS A 8 25.64 -16.37 39.14
C LYS A 8 24.21 -15.88 38.95
N LYS A 9 23.96 -14.61 39.29
CA LYS A 9 22.63 -14.01 39.18
C LYS A 9 22.24 -13.90 37.70
N ALA A 10 21.01 -14.31 37.39
CA ALA A 10 20.43 -14.14 36.05
C ALA A 10 19.93 -12.71 35.86
N TYR A 11 19.74 -12.33 34.60
CA TYR A 11 19.12 -11.08 34.21
C TYR A 11 18.02 -11.33 33.21
N THR A 12 17.03 -10.45 33.20
CA THR A 12 15.85 -10.57 32.37
C THR A 12 15.81 -9.40 31.39
N LEU A 13 15.83 -9.72 30.10
CA LEU A 13 15.51 -8.77 29.04
C LEU A 13 14.00 -8.76 28.84
N ALA A 14 13.41 -7.58 28.89
CA ALA A 14 12.05 -7.31 28.45
C ALA A 14 12.07 -6.37 27.24
N VAL A 15 11.19 -6.67 26.28
CA VAL A 15 11.06 -5.91 25.03
C VAL A 15 9.60 -5.53 24.86
N THR A 16 9.33 -4.26 24.56
CA THR A 16 8.00 -3.80 24.16
C THR A 16 8.09 -3.04 22.85
N SER A 17 7.20 -3.34 21.90
CA SER A 17 7.04 -2.54 20.68
C SER A 17 5.99 -1.47 20.93
N PHE A 18 6.32 -0.19 20.72
CA PHE A 18 5.32 0.88 20.81
C PHE A 18 4.48 0.91 19.51
N ALA A 19 3.44 0.09 19.49
CA ALA A 19 2.18 0.41 18.86
C ALA A 19 1.11 -0.02 19.88
N GLN A 20 0.40 0.95 20.48
CA GLN A 20 -0.54 0.66 21.55
C GLN A 20 -1.56 -0.41 21.10
N GLY A 21 -1.59 -1.55 21.80
CA GLY A 21 -2.68 -2.53 21.70
C GLY A 21 -2.50 -3.71 20.74
N GLU A 22 -1.42 -3.80 19.97
CA GLU A 22 -1.21 -4.91 19.01
C GLU A 22 -0.21 -5.94 19.53
N SER A 23 -0.56 -7.22 19.42
CA SER A 23 0.28 -8.38 19.78
C SER A 23 1.42 -8.65 18.80
N ASN A 24 1.47 -7.92 17.68
CA ASN A 24 2.47 -8.07 16.63
C ASN A 24 3.01 -6.69 16.24
N ALA A 25 4.33 -6.54 16.18
CA ALA A 25 4.95 -5.31 15.69
C ALA A 25 4.84 -5.29 14.15
N LEU A 26 3.73 -4.78 13.61
CA LEU A 26 3.55 -4.60 12.18
C LEU A 26 4.35 -3.37 11.71
N LEU A 27 5.38 -3.58 10.89
CA LEU A 27 6.03 -2.49 10.16
C LEU A 27 5.43 -2.38 8.78
N VAL A 28 5.27 -1.15 8.31
CA VAL A 28 4.59 -0.92 7.05
C VAL A 28 5.54 -0.70 5.89
N LEU A 29 6.84 -0.51 6.13
CA LEU A 29 7.78 -0.23 5.04
C LEU A 29 9.19 -0.79 5.29
N GLU A 30 9.84 -1.25 4.22
CA GLU A 30 11.24 -1.70 4.19
C GLU A 30 12.24 -0.62 4.65
N SER A 31 11.87 0.66 4.56
CA SER A 31 12.73 1.81 4.89
C SER A 31 12.53 2.38 6.29
N GLU A 32 11.50 1.93 7.02
CA GLU A 32 11.24 2.43 8.37
C GLU A 32 12.11 1.73 9.40
N ASN A 33 12.58 2.48 10.40
CA ASN A 33 13.31 1.85 11.50
C ASN A 33 12.35 1.06 12.38
N LEU A 34 12.80 -0.12 12.77
CA LEU A 34 12.20 -0.92 13.83
C LEU A 34 12.28 -0.15 15.15
N LYS A 35 11.14 0.03 15.83
CA LYS A 35 11.07 0.79 17.08
C LYS A 35 10.70 -0.11 18.25
N PHE A 36 11.64 -0.30 19.16
CA PHE A 36 11.45 -1.12 20.35
C PHE A 36 11.98 -0.43 21.59
N ASN A 37 11.34 -0.71 22.73
CA ASN A 37 11.93 -0.45 24.04
C ASN A 37 12.56 -1.72 24.54
N PHE A 38 13.76 -1.57 25.09
CA PHE A 38 14.48 -2.66 25.72
C PHE A 38 14.75 -2.26 27.16
N SER A 39 14.36 -3.14 28.10
CA SER A 39 14.76 -3.01 29.49
C SER A 39 15.44 -4.29 29.94
N VAL A 40 16.55 -4.14 30.67
CA VAL A 40 17.27 -5.27 31.27
C VAL A 40 17.23 -5.09 32.77
N THR A 41 16.71 -6.08 33.47
CA THR A 41 16.67 -6.11 34.93
C THR A 41 17.63 -7.17 35.46
N GLY A 42 18.58 -6.74 36.27
CA GLY A 42 19.37 -7.62 37.13
C GLY A 42 18.69 -7.81 38.48
N ASP A 43 19.46 -8.21 39.50
CA ASP A 43 19.00 -8.29 40.89
C ASP A 43 18.23 -7.01 41.31
N PRO A 44 17.00 -7.12 41.87
CA PRO A 44 16.15 -5.98 42.23
C PRO A 44 16.80 -4.96 43.18
N PHE A 45 17.91 -5.29 43.84
CA PHE A 45 18.61 -4.38 44.76
C PHE A 45 19.71 -3.53 44.11
N ASN A 46 20.01 -3.71 42.82
CA ASN A 46 21.08 -2.99 42.15
C ASN A 46 20.57 -2.13 41.00
N THR A 47 20.58 -0.81 41.19
CA THR A 47 20.08 0.18 40.21
C THR A 47 21.16 0.69 39.25
N MET A 48 22.35 0.09 39.21
CA MET A 48 23.47 0.54 38.38
C MET A 48 23.30 0.24 36.88
N GLU A 49 23.87 1.08 36.03
CA GLU A 49 24.02 0.80 34.59
C GLU A 49 24.82 -0.51 34.42
N LEU A 50 24.24 -1.47 33.71
CA LEU A 50 24.90 -2.74 33.41
C LEU A 50 25.65 -2.60 32.08
N PRO A 51 27.00 -2.54 32.08
CA PRO A 51 27.75 -2.49 30.85
C PRO A 51 27.59 -3.83 30.12
N GLY A 52 27.24 -3.77 28.84
CA GLY A 52 26.98 -4.95 28.04
C GLY A 52 26.56 -4.61 26.62
N ARG A 53 26.44 -5.62 25.77
CA ARG A 53 26.07 -5.46 24.36
C ARG A 53 24.67 -6.03 24.12
N LEU A 54 23.78 -5.23 23.56
CA LEU A 54 22.53 -5.73 22.98
C LEU A 54 22.82 -6.23 21.56
N VAL A 55 22.42 -7.46 21.28
CA VAL A 55 22.46 -8.04 19.93
C VAL A 55 21.01 -8.19 19.46
N VAL A 56 20.70 -7.62 18.31
CA VAL A 56 19.38 -7.71 17.68
C VAL A 56 19.53 -8.35 16.31
N LEU A 57 18.85 -9.48 16.13
CA LEU A 57 18.87 -10.27 14.90
C LEU A 57 17.46 -10.32 14.32
N ALA A 58 17.35 -10.56 13.02
CA ALA A 58 16.11 -11.00 12.40
C ALA A 58 16.28 -12.41 11.83
N SER A 59 15.23 -13.20 11.94
CA SER A 59 15.11 -14.49 11.27
C SER A 59 13.69 -14.67 10.73
N ARG A 60 13.50 -15.54 9.74
CA ARG A 60 12.16 -15.96 9.30
C ARG A 60 11.55 -16.98 10.25
N ASP A 61 12.38 -17.67 11.03
CA ASP A 61 11.97 -18.67 12.01
C ASP A 61 12.01 -18.12 13.43
N SER A 62 11.06 -18.56 14.25
CA SER A 62 11.01 -18.19 15.68
C SER A 62 12.14 -18.83 16.50
N LEU A 63 12.74 -19.89 15.98
CA LEU A 63 13.87 -20.64 16.55
C LEU A 63 14.95 -20.77 15.49
N PRO A 64 15.76 -19.73 15.28
CA PRO A 64 16.66 -19.67 14.14
C PRO A 64 17.83 -20.65 14.26
N GLY A 65 18.21 -21.30 13.16
CA GLY A 65 19.53 -21.90 13.01
C GLY A 65 20.63 -20.82 12.92
N ALA A 66 21.89 -21.22 12.99
CA ALA A 66 23.03 -20.29 12.89
C ALA A 66 23.09 -19.58 11.50
N ASP A 67 22.54 -20.22 10.47
CA ASP A 67 22.57 -19.73 9.08
C ASP A 67 21.34 -18.86 8.73
N ASP A 68 20.32 -18.80 9.60
CA ASP A 68 19.02 -18.15 9.32
C ASP A 68 18.89 -16.74 9.92
N GLN A 69 20.02 -16.17 10.37
CA GLN A 69 20.06 -14.94 11.16
C GLN A 69 20.75 -13.81 10.41
N MET A 70 20.11 -12.64 10.37
CA MET A 70 20.73 -11.40 9.91
C MET A 70 20.89 -10.45 11.09
N LEU A 71 22.11 -9.96 11.32
CA LEU A 71 22.38 -8.93 12.33
C LEU A 71 21.74 -7.61 11.87
N LEU A 72 20.80 -7.09 12.66
CA LEU A 72 20.17 -5.81 12.40
C LEU A 72 20.93 -4.67 13.07
N ASP A 73 21.26 -4.83 14.35
CA ASP A 73 21.98 -3.81 15.11
C ASP A 73 22.75 -4.44 16.29
N SER A 74 23.79 -3.73 16.74
CA SER A 74 24.51 -4.05 17.97
C SER A 74 24.87 -2.78 18.73
N LEU A 75 24.30 -2.64 19.93
CA LEU A 75 24.53 -1.48 20.79
C LEU A 75 25.42 -1.86 21.97
N CYS A 76 26.50 -1.10 22.17
CA CYS A 76 27.55 -1.39 23.15
C CYS A 76 27.20 -1.09 24.61
N THR A 77 26.04 -0.47 24.87
CA THR A 77 25.45 -0.22 26.21
C THR A 77 23.95 0.16 26.10
N ILE A 78 23.14 -0.29 27.06
CA ILE A 78 21.77 0.20 27.29
C ILE A 78 21.78 1.00 28.61
N PRO A 79 21.74 2.35 28.61
CA PRO A 79 21.54 3.14 29.82
C PRO A 79 20.36 2.65 30.67
N GLN A 80 20.57 2.74 31.99
CA GLN A 80 19.68 2.39 33.11
C GLN A 80 18.17 2.50 32.79
N TYR A 81 17.40 1.46 33.11
CA TYR A 81 15.92 1.47 33.25
C TYR A 81 15.11 2.13 32.12
N SER A 82 15.73 2.37 30.97
CA SER A 82 15.19 3.26 29.96
C SER A 82 14.22 2.50 29.09
N TYR A 83 12.92 2.63 29.39
CA TYR A 83 11.82 2.45 28.45
C TYR A 83 11.90 3.51 27.32
N GLY A 84 13.07 3.67 26.71
CA GLY A 84 13.30 4.59 25.61
C GLY A 84 13.16 3.85 24.29
N GLU A 85 12.36 4.42 23.39
CA GLU A 85 12.22 3.92 22.03
C GLU A 85 13.58 3.96 21.32
N ARG A 86 14.07 2.82 20.87
CA ARG A 86 15.30 2.71 20.09
C ARG A 86 14.98 2.41 18.63
N PRO A 87 15.41 3.27 17.68
CA PRO A 87 15.35 2.93 16.27
C PRO A 87 16.43 1.89 15.94
N ILE A 88 16.02 0.82 15.29
CA ILE A 88 16.88 -0.24 14.75
C ILE A 88 16.80 -0.14 13.23
N HIS A 89 17.92 0.22 12.62
CA HIS A 89 18.06 0.25 11.17
C HIS A 89 18.09 -1.18 10.62
N HIS A 90 17.50 -1.41 9.46
CA HIS A 90 17.53 -2.72 8.81
C HIS A 90 17.54 -2.63 7.29
N GLN A 91 17.86 -3.76 6.63
CA GLN A 91 17.75 -3.97 5.19
C GLN A 91 16.84 -5.17 4.87
N LEU A 92 15.92 -5.49 5.78
CA LEU A 92 14.95 -6.57 5.57
C LEU A 92 14.08 -6.27 4.36
N GLN A 93 14.00 -7.25 3.46
CA GLN A 93 13.00 -7.26 2.38
C GLN A 93 11.61 -7.53 2.95
N ALA A 94 10.57 -7.16 2.20
CA ALA A 94 9.19 -7.48 2.54
C ALA A 94 9.01 -8.96 2.93
N GLY A 95 8.29 -9.20 4.03
CA GLY A 95 8.08 -10.54 4.56
C GLY A 95 7.79 -10.56 6.07
N ALA A 96 7.57 -11.77 6.59
CA ALA A 96 7.40 -12.02 8.03
C ALA A 96 8.72 -12.48 8.64
N TYR A 97 9.07 -11.90 9.78
CA TYR A 97 10.29 -12.16 10.53
C TYR A 97 10.00 -12.22 12.03
N TYR A 98 10.95 -12.77 12.77
CA TYR A 98 11.09 -12.64 14.21
C TYR A 98 12.33 -11.79 14.48
N VAL A 99 12.15 -10.69 15.20
CA VAL A 99 13.27 -9.93 15.75
C VAL A 99 13.65 -10.53 17.08
N ILE A 100 14.88 -11.04 17.16
CA ILE A 100 15.40 -11.79 18.29
C ILE A 100 16.45 -10.93 18.97
N SER A 101 16.18 -10.57 20.21
CA SER A 101 17.04 -9.70 21.00
C SER A 101 17.62 -10.46 22.18
N THR A 102 18.93 -10.32 22.38
CA THR A 102 19.65 -10.89 23.53
C THR A 102 20.68 -9.88 24.03
N PHE A 103 20.74 -9.68 25.35
CA PHE A 103 21.75 -8.82 25.96
C PHE A 103 22.89 -9.67 26.50
N TYR A 104 24.13 -9.20 26.34
CA TYR A 104 25.35 -9.84 26.83
C TYR A 104 26.08 -8.93 27.81
N ALA A 105 26.18 -9.34 29.07
CA ALA A 105 26.86 -8.55 30.09
C ALA A 105 28.39 -8.56 29.89
N LYS A 106 29.04 -7.40 30.06
CA LYS A 106 30.51 -7.29 30.07
C LYS A 106 31.11 -7.71 31.42
N ASP A 107 30.41 -7.45 32.52
CA ASP A 107 30.82 -7.88 33.86
C ASP A 107 30.23 -9.25 34.20
N GLN A 108 31.01 -10.30 33.93
CA GLN A 108 30.61 -11.69 34.13
C GLN A 108 30.97 -12.26 35.51
N ASN A 109 31.56 -11.43 36.38
CA ASN A 109 32.03 -11.89 37.69
C ASN A 109 30.86 -12.11 38.65
N ALA A 110 29.82 -11.27 38.57
CA ALA A 110 28.63 -11.35 39.44
C ALA A 110 27.36 -11.89 38.76
N PHE A 111 27.30 -11.86 37.42
CA PHE A 111 26.11 -12.18 36.65
C PHE A 111 26.39 -13.25 35.58
N GLN A 112 25.32 -13.89 35.10
CA GLN A 112 25.37 -14.70 33.89
C GLN A 112 25.83 -13.86 32.68
N ALA A 113 26.29 -14.53 31.63
CA ALA A 113 26.83 -13.85 30.44
C ALA A 113 25.76 -13.45 29.41
N GLN A 114 24.58 -14.11 29.41
CA GLN A 114 23.49 -13.91 28.44
C GLN A 114 22.10 -13.84 29.11
N SER A 115 21.17 -13.03 28.59
CA SER A 115 19.77 -12.94 29.07
C SER A 115 18.98 -14.12 28.52
N ASN A 116 17.72 -14.22 28.92
CA ASN A 116 16.71 -14.77 28.02
C ASN A 116 16.75 -14.07 26.66
N SER A 117 16.59 -14.84 25.58
CA SER A 117 16.30 -14.29 24.26
C SER A 117 14.81 -13.97 24.17
N VAL A 118 14.47 -12.81 23.63
CA VAL A 118 13.08 -12.41 23.37
C VAL A 118 12.88 -12.33 21.87
N ALA A 119 11.84 -13.01 21.37
CA ALA A 119 11.46 -12.98 19.96
C ALA A 119 10.17 -12.17 19.80
N VAL A 120 10.20 -11.14 18.96
CA VAL A 120 9.04 -10.32 18.63
C VAL A 120 8.68 -10.53 17.15
N PRO A 121 7.45 -10.97 16.83
CA PRO A 121 7.03 -11.10 15.45
C PRO A 121 6.94 -9.72 14.80
N VAL A 122 7.56 -9.62 13.63
CA VAL A 122 7.62 -8.42 12.80
C VAL A 122 7.18 -8.77 11.39
N ARG A 123 6.38 -7.90 10.79
CA ARG A 123 6.11 -7.97 9.34
C ARG A 123 6.64 -6.73 8.70
N VAL A 124 7.40 -6.89 7.61
CA VAL A 124 7.88 -5.80 6.77
C VAL A 124 7.00 -5.80 5.53
N VAL A 125 6.27 -4.71 5.29
CA VAL A 125 5.47 -4.56 4.07
C VAL A 125 6.30 -3.81 3.03
N GLY A 126 6.24 -4.27 1.78
CA GLY A 126 6.78 -3.53 0.63
C GLY A 126 5.64 -2.89 -0.12
N PHE A 127 5.73 -1.60 -0.42
CA PHE A 127 4.77 -0.88 -1.25
C PHE A 127 5.48 -0.27 -2.46
N LYS A 128 4.97 -0.54 -3.65
CA LYS A 128 5.47 0.04 -4.90
C LYS A 128 4.32 0.63 -5.69
N THR A 129 4.58 1.76 -6.32
CA THR A 129 3.61 2.44 -7.19
C THR A 129 4.27 2.76 -8.53
N ARG A 130 3.54 2.55 -9.62
CA ARG A 130 3.95 2.97 -10.96
C ARG A 130 2.75 3.47 -11.76
N VAL A 131 3.03 4.36 -12.71
CA VAL A 131 2.08 4.75 -13.76
C VAL A 131 2.27 3.81 -14.95
N THR A 132 1.18 3.17 -15.38
CA THR A 132 1.18 2.29 -16.56
C THR A 132 0.70 3.02 -17.81
N SER A 133 -0.19 4.01 -17.66
CA SER A 133 -0.71 4.84 -18.75
C SER A 133 -1.05 6.23 -18.22
N ALA A 134 -0.73 7.28 -18.98
CA ALA A 134 -1.14 8.64 -18.66
C ALA A 134 -1.26 9.47 -19.94
N TRP A 135 -2.43 10.05 -20.17
CA TRP A 135 -2.67 10.94 -21.31
C TRP A 135 -3.80 11.91 -21.00
N PHE A 136 -3.81 13.02 -21.72
CA PHE A 136 -4.92 13.97 -21.75
C PHE A 136 -5.64 13.84 -23.09
N SER A 137 -6.96 13.99 -23.10
CA SER A 137 -7.70 14.24 -24.33
C SER A 137 -8.17 15.68 -24.35
N TYR A 138 -8.06 16.33 -25.51
CA TYR A 138 -8.66 17.63 -25.77
C TYR A 138 -9.43 17.53 -27.09
N LEU A 139 -10.73 17.26 -26.99
CA LEU A 139 -11.58 16.98 -28.13
C LEU A 139 -12.59 18.09 -28.33
N LYS A 140 -12.67 18.59 -29.56
CA LYS A 140 -13.76 19.46 -29.98
C LYS A 140 -14.98 18.60 -30.31
N THR A 141 -16.00 18.64 -29.45
CA THR A 141 -17.20 17.79 -29.57
C THR A 141 -18.28 18.46 -30.41
N SER A 142 -18.27 19.79 -30.48
CA SER A 142 -19.13 20.59 -31.37
C SER A 142 -18.50 21.95 -31.68
N ALA A 143 -19.19 22.80 -32.44
CA ALA A 143 -18.77 24.18 -32.67
C ALA A 143 -18.66 25.01 -31.37
N TYR A 144 -19.34 24.58 -30.29
CA TYR A 144 -19.49 25.34 -29.05
C TYR A 144 -19.03 24.57 -27.80
N SER A 145 -18.49 23.35 -27.96
CA SER A 145 -18.10 22.50 -26.83
C SER A 145 -16.78 21.80 -27.11
N GLU A 146 -15.91 21.89 -26.11
CA GLU A 146 -14.62 21.23 -26.05
C GLU A 146 -14.58 20.44 -24.73
N GLU A 147 -14.14 19.20 -24.81
CA GLU A 147 -14.01 18.31 -23.67
C GLU A 147 -12.53 18.05 -23.43
N THR A 148 -12.07 18.43 -22.23
CA THR A 148 -10.71 18.11 -21.76
C THR A 148 -10.83 17.05 -20.70
N ALA A 149 -10.16 15.91 -20.87
CA ALA A 149 -10.15 14.85 -19.88
C ALA A 149 -8.72 14.39 -19.59
N LEU A 150 -8.50 13.91 -18.37
CA LEU A 150 -7.31 13.21 -17.93
C LEU A 150 -7.64 11.73 -17.84
N HIS A 151 -6.78 10.90 -18.41
CA HIS A 151 -6.74 9.47 -18.14
C HIS A 151 -5.43 9.11 -17.47
N LEU A 152 -5.53 8.34 -16.40
CA LEU A 152 -4.39 7.86 -15.63
C LEU A 152 -4.63 6.43 -15.17
N GLU A 153 -3.71 5.54 -15.50
CA GLU A 153 -3.62 4.20 -14.95
C GLU A 153 -2.41 4.06 -14.05
N LEU A 154 -2.67 3.54 -12.87
CA LEU A 154 -1.68 3.30 -11.83
C LEU A 154 -1.73 1.82 -11.46
N GLU A 155 -0.57 1.26 -11.20
CA GLU A 155 -0.44 -0.05 -10.58
C GLU A 155 0.29 0.12 -9.25
N MET A 156 -0.32 -0.40 -8.20
CA MET A 156 0.22 -0.46 -6.86
C MET A 156 0.44 -1.91 -6.48
N GLU A 157 1.60 -2.21 -5.92
CA GLU A 157 2.00 -3.55 -5.52
C GLU A 157 2.32 -3.56 -4.02
N LEU A 158 1.72 -4.52 -3.33
CA LEU A 158 1.97 -4.85 -1.93
C LEU A 158 2.69 -6.18 -1.83
N GLY A 159 3.91 -6.16 -1.30
CA GLY A 159 4.78 -7.34 -1.23
C GLY A 159 4.22 -8.47 -0.36
N CYS A 160 3.43 -8.17 0.67
CA CYS A 160 2.74 -9.17 1.49
C CYS A 160 1.69 -8.54 2.43
N CYS A 161 0.90 -9.41 3.08
CA CYS A 161 0.10 -9.09 4.28
C CYS A 161 -0.98 -8.01 4.12
N ALA A 162 -1.49 -7.80 2.91
CA ALA A 162 -2.52 -6.80 2.60
C ALA A 162 -3.76 -6.88 3.51
N GLN A 163 -4.20 -8.09 3.86
CA GLN A 163 -5.35 -8.31 4.76
C GLN A 163 -5.18 -7.72 6.16
N ALA A 164 -3.94 -7.53 6.63
CA ALA A 164 -3.66 -6.99 7.96
C ALA A 164 -3.60 -5.44 7.99
N LEU A 165 -3.69 -4.78 6.83
CA LEU A 165 -3.53 -3.33 6.69
C LEU A 165 -4.88 -2.60 6.55
N GLY A 166 -5.96 -3.31 6.23
CA GLY A 166 -7.28 -2.71 6.03
C GLY A 166 -7.35 -1.81 4.80
N ASN A 167 -8.21 -0.79 4.85
CA ASN A 167 -8.43 0.11 3.72
C ASN A 167 -7.24 1.04 3.50
N PHE A 168 -6.90 1.27 2.24
CA PHE A 168 -5.88 2.19 1.81
C PHE A 168 -6.50 3.55 1.49
N ASN A 169 -6.07 4.58 2.18
CA ASN A 169 -6.48 5.96 1.96
C ASN A 169 -5.33 6.69 1.29
N SER A 170 -5.63 7.47 0.25
CA SER A 170 -4.61 8.21 -0.50
C SER A 170 -5.11 9.55 -1.02
N GLN A 171 -4.19 10.51 -1.07
CA GLN A 171 -4.36 11.74 -1.85
C GLN A 171 -3.49 11.65 -3.10
N TRP A 172 -4.07 11.97 -4.24
CA TRP A 172 -3.36 12.02 -5.51
C TRP A 172 -3.41 13.43 -6.07
N GLU A 173 -2.27 13.93 -6.50
CA GLU A 173 -2.15 15.22 -7.16
C GLU A 173 -1.59 15.06 -8.56
N ILE A 174 -2.28 15.65 -9.52
CA ILE A 174 -1.89 15.67 -10.92
C ILE A 174 -1.50 17.09 -11.27
N GLY A 175 -0.27 17.24 -11.72
CA GLY A 175 0.30 18.51 -12.14
C GLY A 175 0.85 18.46 -13.55
N VAL A 176 1.12 19.65 -14.08
CA VAL A 176 1.80 19.83 -15.37
C VAL A 176 3.01 20.73 -15.20
N ALA A 177 4.07 20.43 -15.96
CA ALA A 177 5.35 21.13 -15.87
C ALA A 177 5.92 21.42 -17.26
N GLU A 178 6.56 22.59 -17.41
CA GLU A 178 7.19 23.01 -18.67
C GLU A 178 8.53 22.30 -18.92
N ARG A 179 9.22 21.92 -17.84
CA ARG A 179 10.53 21.27 -17.85
C ARG A 179 10.56 20.09 -16.88
N LYS A 180 11.35 19.07 -17.18
CA LYS A 180 11.60 17.95 -16.26
C LYS A 180 12.19 18.47 -14.96
N ASN A 181 11.73 17.94 -13.82
CA ASN A 181 12.12 18.30 -12.46
C ASN A 181 11.82 19.77 -12.08
N SER A 182 10.97 20.48 -12.83
CA SER A 182 10.50 21.81 -12.42
C SER A 182 9.29 21.69 -11.49
N LYS A 183 8.99 22.77 -10.74
CA LYS A 183 7.84 22.81 -9.85
C LYS A 183 6.56 22.68 -10.70
N PRO A 184 5.75 21.63 -10.51
CA PRO A 184 4.55 21.44 -11.31
C PRO A 184 3.46 22.40 -10.86
N LYS A 185 2.62 22.81 -11.81
CA LYS A 185 1.33 23.43 -11.53
C LYS A 185 0.33 22.30 -11.33
N VAL A 186 -0.17 22.13 -10.10
CA VAL A 186 -1.25 21.17 -9.81
C VAL A 186 -2.51 21.62 -10.54
N ILE A 187 -3.11 20.72 -11.31
CA ILE A 187 -4.33 20.95 -12.08
C ILE A 187 -5.50 20.14 -11.54
N HIS A 188 -5.23 19.07 -10.79
CA HIS A 188 -6.26 18.23 -10.21
C HIS A 188 -5.74 17.54 -8.94
N THR A 189 -6.62 17.39 -7.95
CA THR A 189 -6.35 16.68 -6.70
C THR A 189 -7.59 15.90 -6.32
N PHE A 190 -7.42 14.64 -5.92
CA PHE A 190 -8.51 13.80 -5.46
C PHE A 190 -8.07 12.91 -4.30
N TYR A 191 -9.04 12.49 -3.51
CA TYR A 191 -8.88 11.59 -2.38
C TYR A 191 -9.58 10.28 -2.70
N ARG A 192 -8.95 9.17 -2.35
CA ARG A 192 -9.47 7.84 -2.65
C ARG A 192 -9.29 6.91 -1.47
N GLU A 193 -10.32 6.11 -1.24
CA GLU A 193 -10.29 4.97 -0.33
C GLU A 193 -10.42 3.70 -1.18
N ASP A 194 -9.41 2.84 -1.12
CA ASP A 194 -9.33 1.59 -1.87
C ASP A 194 -9.20 0.41 -0.91
N ALA A 195 -9.92 -0.68 -1.17
CA ALA A 195 -9.71 -1.94 -0.45
C ALA A 195 -8.60 -2.73 -1.14
N LEU A 196 -7.35 -2.54 -0.71
CA LEU A 196 -6.21 -3.33 -1.21
C LEU A 196 -6.27 -4.75 -0.65
N LYS A 197 -7.05 -5.62 -1.30
CA LYS A 197 -7.28 -7.00 -0.87
C LYS A 197 -6.23 -8.00 -1.40
N GLU A 198 -5.50 -7.63 -2.44
CA GLU A 198 -4.55 -8.49 -3.17
C GLU A 198 -3.19 -7.81 -3.37
N GLY A 199 -2.17 -8.60 -3.72
CA GLY A 199 -0.78 -8.13 -3.84
C GLY A 199 -0.53 -7.14 -4.98
N VAL A 200 -1.40 -7.07 -5.99
CA VAL A 200 -1.32 -6.07 -7.07
C VAL A 200 -2.70 -5.45 -7.29
N TYR A 201 -2.75 -4.14 -7.36
CA TYR A 201 -3.97 -3.38 -7.57
C TYR A 201 -3.79 -2.36 -8.68
N ARG A 202 -4.79 -2.28 -9.57
CA ARG A 202 -4.80 -1.34 -10.68
C ARG A 202 -5.89 -0.31 -10.47
N ILE A 203 -5.51 0.95 -10.59
CA ILE A 203 -6.41 2.08 -10.56
C ILE A 203 -6.46 2.68 -11.95
N THR A 204 -7.66 2.79 -12.51
CA THR A 204 -7.94 3.68 -13.66
C THR A 204 -8.69 4.90 -13.15
N LEU A 205 -8.28 6.07 -13.62
CA LEU A 205 -8.87 7.37 -13.30
C LEU A 205 -9.15 8.11 -14.60
N ASP A 206 -10.41 8.46 -14.81
CA ASP A 206 -10.88 9.24 -15.94
C ASP A 206 -11.59 10.48 -15.41
N GLU A 207 -10.95 11.64 -15.49
CA GLU A 207 -11.43 12.89 -14.87
C GLU A 207 -11.63 13.98 -15.91
N SER A 208 -12.78 14.66 -15.86
CA SER A 208 -13.04 15.85 -16.69
C SER A 208 -12.32 17.07 -16.11
N LEU A 209 -11.53 17.75 -16.94
CA LEU A 209 -10.80 18.95 -16.57
C LEU A 209 -11.57 20.18 -17.01
N TRP A 210 -12.10 20.92 -16.04
CA TRP A 210 -12.94 22.09 -16.27
C TRP A 210 -12.15 23.39 -16.52
N ASN A 211 -10.83 23.34 -16.40
CA ASN A 211 -9.94 24.49 -16.60
C ASN A 211 -9.27 24.39 -17.97
N GLU A 212 -9.10 25.53 -18.66
CA GLU A 212 -8.29 25.63 -19.87
C GLU A 212 -6.81 25.35 -19.57
N VAL A 213 -6.44 24.07 -19.54
CA VAL A 213 -5.04 23.68 -19.48
C VAL A 213 -4.46 23.87 -20.89
N THR A 214 -3.74 24.98 -21.10
CA THR A 214 -3.03 25.20 -22.36
C THR A 214 -1.85 24.24 -22.46
N PHE A 215 -2.09 23.01 -22.94
CA PHE A 215 -1.07 21.96 -23.01
C PHE A 215 0.14 22.35 -23.87
N SER A 216 0.01 23.31 -24.79
CA SER A 216 1.13 23.78 -25.63
C SER A 216 2.31 24.36 -24.83
N LYS A 217 2.09 24.80 -23.59
CA LYS A 217 3.15 25.31 -22.70
C LYS A 217 3.81 24.23 -21.87
N TYR A 218 3.14 23.09 -21.65
CA TYR A 218 3.58 22.03 -20.76
C TYR A 218 4.17 20.87 -21.54
N LYS A 219 5.22 20.24 -20.98
CA LYS A 219 5.90 19.10 -21.61
C LYS A 219 5.84 17.83 -20.77
N TYR A 220 5.50 17.96 -19.50
CA TYR A 220 5.50 16.86 -18.55
C TYR A 220 4.22 16.86 -17.72
N ILE A 221 3.71 15.66 -17.45
CA ILE A 221 2.73 15.39 -16.40
C ILE A 221 3.47 14.95 -15.15
N THR A 222 3.06 15.46 -14.00
CA THR A 222 3.54 15.04 -12.69
C THR A 222 2.40 14.35 -11.98
N VAL A 223 2.65 13.13 -11.48
CA VAL A 223 1.70 12.37 -10.65
C VAL A 223 2.33 12.23 -9.29
N ARG A 224 1.59 12.62 -8.24
CA ARG A 224 2.02 12.52 -6.86
C ARG A 224 1.01 11.74 -6.05
N LEU A 225 1.54 10.85 -5.21
CA LEU A 225 0.84 10.23 -4.11
C LEU A 225 1.33 10.92 -2.83
N THR A 226 0.41 11.49 -2.07
CA THR A 226 0.70 12.14 -0.79
C THR A 226 -0.29 11.69 0.27
N SER A 227 0.06 11.91 1.54
CA SER A 227 -0.83 11.67 2.69
C SER A 227 -1.44 10.26 2.71
N ALA A 228 -0.73 9.27 2.15
CA ALA A 228 -1.26 7.93 1.98
C ALA A 228 -1.09 7.12 3.26
N TYR A 229 -2.10 6.34 3.64
CA TYR A 229 -2.05 5.50 4.83
C TYR A 229 -3.00 4.30 4.76
N PHE A 230 -2.67 3.27 5.52
CA PHE A 230 -3.53 2.13 5.79
C PHE A 230 -4.32 2.37 7.08
N ALA A 231 -5.63 2.16 7.03
CA ALA A 231 -6.55 2.50 8.11
C ALA A 231 -6.28 1.69 9.39
N GLU A 232 -5.96 0.40 9.26
CA GLU A 232 -5.63 -0.44 10.42
C GLU A 232 -4.22 -0.09 10.92
N GLY A 233 -4.16 0.40 12.15
CA GLY A 233 -2.92 0.86 12.77
C GLY A 233 -2.38 2.20 12.24
N TYR A 234 -3.15 2.94 11.42
CA TYR A 234 -2.82 4.26 10.85
C TYR A 234 -1.40 4.32 10.27
N ARG A 235 -1.13 3.45 9.31
CA ARG A 235 0.24 3.21 8.84
C ARG A 235 0.54 4.03 7.59
N GLN A 236 1.43 4.99 7.72
CA GLN A 236 1.73 5.95 6.65
C GLN A 236 2.53 5.31 5.52
N VAL A 237 2.31 5.81 4.30
CA VAL A 237 3.03 5.47 3.09
C VAL A 237 3.77 6.73 2.60
N PRO A 238 5.08 6.63 2.26
CA PRO A 238 5.87 7.75 1.82
C PRO A 238 5.27 8.44 0.62
N ASP A 239 5.46 9.75 0.58
CA ASP A 239 5.15 10.53 -0.60
C ASP A 239 5.95 9.97 -1.79
N TRP A 240 5.26 9.85 -2.91
CA TRP A 240 5.82 9.32 -4.15
C TRP A 240 5.49 10.29 -5.28
N GLU A 241 6.47 10.59 -6.13
CA GLU A 241 6.31 11.46 -7.30
C GLU A 241 6.96 10.82 -8.53
N VAL A 242 6.26 10.90 -9.65
CA VAL A 242 6.84 10.63 -10.97
C VAL A 242 6.52 11.76 -11.94
N GLN A 243 7.47 12.05 -12.84
CA GLN A 243 7.27 12.95 -13.96
C GLN A 243 7.43 12.19 -15.27
N LEU A 244 6.43 12.30 -16.14
CA LEU A 244 6.37 11.62 -17.43
C LEU A 244 6.18 12.64 -18.54
N PRO A 245 6.66 12.39 -19.78
CA PRO A 245 6.32 13.21 -20.92
C PRO A 245 4.80 13.30 -21.09
N ILE A 246 4.29 14.49 -21.36
CA ILE A 246 2.85 14.66 -21.59
C ILE A 246 2.45 14.03 -22.93
N SER A 247 1.37 13.26 -22.92
CA SER A 247 0.70 12.77 -24.12
C SER A 247 -0.66 13.44 -24.22
N VAL A 248 -0.95 14.03 -25.39
CA VAL A 248 -2.21 14.75 -25.63
C VAL A 248 -2.85 14.19 -26.89
N ILE A 249 -4.07 13.67 -26.75
CA ILE A 249 -4.88 13.12 -27.82
C ILE A 249 -5.90 14.18 -28.24
N THR A 250 -5.81 14.62 -29.49
CA THR A 250 -6.72 15.63 -30.06
C THR A 250 -7.65 15.07 -31.13
N ASP A 251 -7.47 13.80 -31.50
CA ASP A 251 -8.25 13.10 -32.51
C ASP A 251 -9.14 12.02 -31.87
N ILE A 252 -10.41 11.96 -32.30
CA ILE A 252 -11.40 11.01 -31.79
C ILE A 252 -11.02 9.56 -32.10
N ASN A 253 -10.42 9.28 -33.26
CA ASN A 253 -10.03 7.91 -33.61
C ASN A 253 -8.87 7.43 -32.75
N GLN A 254 -7.90 8.31 -32.44
CA GLN A 254 -6.83 8.01 -31.50
C GLN A 254 -7.38 7.75 -30.09
N LEU A 255 -8.34 8.56 -29.61
CA LEU A 255 -8.98 8.33 -28.31
C LEU A 255 -9.70 6.97 -28.28
N ASN A 256 -10.44 6.64 -29.34
CA ASN A 256 -11.12 5.35 -29.46
C ASN A 256 -10.13 4.19 -29.50
N ALA A 257 -9.00 4.33 -30.20
CA ALA A 257 -7.95 3.30 -30.23
C ALA A 257 -7.36 3.05 -28.83
N GLU A 258 -7.09 4.09 -28.04
CA GLU A 258 -6.62 3.94 -26.66
C GLU A 258 -7.67 3.29 -25.76
N ARG A 259 -8.91 3.81 -25.77
CA ARG A 259 -10.01 3.25 -24.96
C ARG A 259 -10.31 1.78 -25.31
N ARG A 260 -10.14 1.39 -26.57
CA ARG A 260 -10.36 0.02 -27.03
C ARG A 260 -9.32 -1.00 -26.59
N LYS A 261 -8.14 -0.56 -26.16
CA LYS A 261 -7.17 -1.47 -25.53
C LYS A 261 -7.73 -2.04 -24.23
N GLN A 262 -8.51 -1.25 -23.52
CA GLN A 262 -9.15 -1.64 -22.25
C GLN A 262 -10.59 -2.12 -22.46
N TYR A 263 -11.34 -1.47 -23.36
CA TYR A 263 -12.75 -1.75 -23.61
C TYR A 263 -13.05 -1.76 -25.12
N PRO A 264 -13.03 -2.92 -25.78
CA PRO A 264 -13.12 -3.03 -27.25
C PRO A 264 -14.34 -2.37 -27.89
N PHE A 265 -15.41 -2.17 -27.12
CA PHE A 265 -16.69 -1.63 -27.55
C PHE A 265 -16.91 -0.15 -27.22
N LEU A 266 -16.04 0.49 -26.43
CA LEU A 266 -16.18 1.91 -26.09
C LEU A 266 -15.75 2.78 -27.27
N THR A 267 -16.68 3.63 -27.73
CA THR A 267 -16.45 4.59 -28.80
C THR A 267 -17.03 5.95 -28.43
N TYR A 268 -16.24 6.99 -28.63
CA TYR A 268 -16.66 8.37 -28.64
C TYR A 268 -17.14 8.74 -30.06
N GLY A 269 -18.35 9.30 -30.17
CA GLY A 269 -18.98 9.66 -31.45
C GLY A 269 -19.51 8.47 -32.26
N SER A 270 -19.98 8.74 -33.48
CA SER A 270 -20.42 7.71 -34.43
C SER A 270 -19.21 7.01 -35.04
N TYR A 271 -18.82 5.88 -34.47
CA TYR A 271 -17.83 4.99 -35.08
C TYR A 271 -18.54 3.75 -35.63
N LEU A 272 -18.36 3.49 -36.92
CA LEU A 272 -18.81 2.25 -37.53
C LEU A 272 -17.71 1.20 -37.37
N LEU A 273 -17.98 0.15 -36.60
CA LEU A 273 -17.11 -1.02 -36.53
C LEU A 273 -16.89 -1.57 -37.94
N SER A 274 -15.65 -1.91 -38.28
CA SER A 274 -15.39 -2.67 -39.50
C SER A 274 -16.01 -4.07 -39.38
N GLU A 275 -16.34 -4.70 -40.50
CA GLU A 275 -16.93 -6.05 -40.52
C GLU A 275 -16.05 -7.06 -39.78
N ALA A 276 -14.72 -6.95 -39.92
CA ALA A 276 -13.75 -7.78 -39.21
C ALA A 276 -13.71 -7.54 -37.69
N GLU A 277 -14.03 -6.33 -37.22
CA GLU A 277 -14.15 -6.02 -35.80
C GLU A 277 -15.51 -6.50 -35.25
N MET A 278 -16.60 -6.32 -36.00
CA MET A 278 -17.93 -6.84 -35.62
C MET A 278 -17.93 -8.35 -35.41
N LEU A 279 -17.22 -9.10 -36.27
CA LEU A 279 -17.11 -10.55 -36.17
C LEU A 279 -16.32 -11.03 -34.93
N LYS A 280 -15.55 -10.14 -34.28
CA LYS A 280 -14.81 -10.46 -33.05
C LYS A 280 -15.59 -10.07 -31.79
N VAL A 281 -16.68 -9.32 -31.93
CA VAL A 281 -17.55 -8.98 -30.81
C VAL A 281 -18.36 -10.23 -30.45
N PRO A 282 -18.28 -10.73 -29.21
CA PRO A 282 -19.10 -11.87 -28.78
C PRO A 282 -20.52 -11.38 -28.49
N VAL A 283 -21.24 -10.95 -29.55
CA VAL A 283 -22.56 -10.30 -29.45
C VAL A 283 -23.55 -11.16 -28.66
N ASP A 284 -23.54 -12.47 -28.88
CA ASP A 284 -24.42 -13.39 -28.18
C ASP A 284 -24.12 -13.41 -26.67
N GLN A 285 -22.83 -13.43 -26.29
CA GLN A 285 -22.43 -13.38 -24.88
C GLN A 285 -22.82 -12.03 -24.26
N LEU A 286 -22.53 -10.92 -24.94
CA LEU A 286 -22.88 -9.58 -24.47
C LEU A 286 -24.40 -9.40 -24.33
N TYR A 287 -25.18 -10.01 -25.22
CA TYR A 287 -26.64 -9.99 -25.16
C TYR A 287 -27.18 -10.81 -23.99
N GLU A 288 -26.62 -11.99 -23.73
CA GLU A 288 -26.97 -12.78 -22.55
C GLU A 288 -26.55 -12.08 -21.25
N ASP A 289 -25.38 -11.44 -21.22
CA ASP A 289 -24.92 -10.66 -20.06
C ASP A 289 -25.84 -9.45 -19.82
N ALA A 290 -26.23 -8.75 -20.88
CA ALA A 290 -27.20 -7.66 -20.79
C ALA A 290 -28.55 -8.15 -20.24
N LYS A 291 -29.06 -9.31 -20.68
CA LYS A 291 -30.29 -9.90 -20.12
C LYS A 291 -30.18 -10.17 -18.62
N VAL A 292 -29.04 -10.71 -18.17
CA VAL A 292 -28.80 -10.98 -16.75
C VAL A 292 -28.83 -9.69 -15.95
N PHE A 293 -28.10 -8.66 -16.41
CA PHE A 293 -28.08 -7.36 -15.76
C PHE A 293 -29.48 -6.70 -15.73
N TYR A 294 -30.18 -6.66 -16.86
CA TYR A 294 -31.52 -6.08 -16.94
C TYR A 294 -32.52 -6.83 -16.05
N LYS A 295 -32.42 -8.15 -15.96
CA LYS A 295 -33.25 -8.96 -15.06
C LYS A 295 -33.01 -8.57 -13.60
N GLN A 296 -31.75 -8.40 -13.19
CA GLN A 296 -31.41 -7.99 -11.83
C GLN A 296 -31.92 -6.58 -11.51
N VAL A 297 -31.71 -5.61 -12.42
CA VAL A 297 -32.23 -4.23 -12.26
C VAL A 297 -33.76 -4.22 -12.22
N HIS A 298 -34.43 -5.01 -13.06
CA HIS A 298 -35.88 -5.14 -13.02
C HIS A 298 -36.35 -5.71 -11.67
N SER A 299 -35.69 -6.73 -11.14
CA SER A 299 -35.99 -7.29 -9.82
C SER A 299 -35.78 -6.29 -8.68
N VAL A 300 -34.80 -5.39 -8.77
CA VAL A 300 -34.67 -4.24 -7.84
C VAL A 300 -35.91 -3.37 -7.90
N LEU A 301 -36.31 -2.93 -9.09
CA LEU A 301 -37.46 -2.03 -9.27
C LEU A 301 -38.76 -2.65 -8.78
N THR A 302 -38.99 -3.95 -9.04
CA THR A 302 -40.16 -4.67 -8.53
C THR A 302 -40.15 -4.77 -7.01
N ALA A 303 -39.01 -5.09 -6.38
CA ALA A 303 -38.90 -5.16 -4.93
C ALA A 303 -39.11 -3.79 -4.26
N VAL A 304 -38.63 -2.70 -4.87
CA VAL A 304 -38.90 -1.33 -4.44
C VAL A 304 -40.39 -0.99 -4.54
N GLN A 305 -41.05 -1.35 -5.64
CA GLN A 305 -42.50 -1.15 -5.81
C GLN A 305 -43.32 -1.91 -4.75
N GLN A 306 -42.84 -3.10 -4.34
CA GLN A 306 -43.43 -3.91 -3.28
C GLN A 306 -43.00 -3.49 -1.86
N ARG A 307 -42.17 -2.45 -1.74
CA ARG A 307 -41.59 -1.92 -0.49
C ARG A 307 -40.72 -2.92 0.29
N ASP A 308 -40.19 -3.95 -0.38
CA ASP A 308 -39.22 -4.87 0.20
C ASP A 308 -37.79 -4.38 -0.05
N LEU A 309 -37.37 -3.41 0.77
CA LEU A 309 -36.10 -2.72 0.60
C LEU A 309 -34.88 -3.62 0.83
N ARG A 310 -35.00 -4.65 1.66
CA ARG A 310 -33.89 -5.60 1.92
C ARG A 310 -33.61 -6.43 0.67
N VAL A 311 -34.66 -6.94 0.03
CA VAL A 311 -34.54 -7.71 -1.20
C VAL A 311 -34.09 -6.81 -2.37
N ALA A 312 -34.57 -5.56 -2.43
CA ALA A 312 -34.11 -4.59 -3.41
C ALA A 312 -32.60 -4.32 -3.31
N LEU A 313 -32.05 -4.16 -2.09
CA LEU A 313 -30.62 -3.96 -1.88
C LEU A 313 -29.80 -5.18 -2.31
N GLN A 314 -30.24 -6.39 -2.00
CA GLN A 314 -29.55 -7.62 -2.44
C GLN A 314 -29.45 -7.76 -3.96
N TYR A 315 -30.53 -7.43 -4.68
CA TYR A 315 -30.50 -7.42 -6.14
C TYR A 315 -29.67 -6.27 -6.70
N ALA A 316 -29.63 -5.11 -6.03
CA ALA A 316 -28.80 -3.99 -6.43
C ALA A 316 -27.30 -4.33 -6.27
N ASP A 317 -26.91 -4.90 -5.14
CA ASP A 317 -25.54 -5.38 -4.89
C ASP A 317 -25.14 -6.45 -5.91
N SER A 318 -26.06 -7.35 -6.26
CA SER A 318 -25.82 -8.36 -7.30
C SER A 318 -25.66 -7.76 -8.68
N ALA A 319 -26.44 -6.73 -9.04
CA ALA A 319 -26.32 -6.01 -10.30
C ALA A 319 -25.01 -5.21 -10.39
N PHE A 320 -24.61 -4.55 -9.30
CA PHE A 320 -23.34 -3.85 -9.21
C PHE A 320 -22.15 -4.81 -9.24
N ALA A 321 -22.25 -5.96 -8.55
CA ALA A 321 -21.24 -7.02 -8.58
C ALA A 321 -21.11 -7.63 -9.98
N PHE A 322 -22.22 -7.89 -10.68
CA PHE A 322 -22.20 -8.38 -12.07
C PHE A 322 -21.59 -7.35 -13.04
N ALA A 323 -21.98 -6.08 -12.91
CA ALA A 323 -21.37 -4.99 -13.67
C ALA A 323 -19.88 -4.79 -13.32
N GLY A 324 -19.46 -5.15 -12.10
CA GLY A 324 -18.07 -5.10 -11.63
C GLY A 324 -17.23 -6.30 -12.06
N SER A 325 -17.79 -7.51 -12.09
CA SER A 325 -17.08 -8.74 -12.50
C SER A 325 -16.81 -8.77 -13.99
N ASN A 326 -17.69 -8.18 -14.81
CA ASN A 326 -17.45 -7.98 -16.23
C ASN A 326 -16.46 -6.82 -16.55
N LYS A 327 -15.95 -6.11 -15.54
CA LYS A 327 -14.81 -5.17 -15.67
C LYS A 327 -13.46 -5.82 -15.36
N ALA A 328 -13.45 -7.03 -14.80
CA ALA A 328 -12.24 -7.70 -14.32
C ALA A 328 -11.72 -8.82 -15.25
N ALA A 329 -12.42 -9.09 -16.36
CA ALA A 329 -12.06 -10.11 -17.35
C ALA A 329 -11.36 -9.52 -18.57
#